data_AF-A0A958WQV7-F1
#
_entry.id   AF-A0A958WQV7-F1
#
_cell.length_a   1.000
_cell.length_b   1.000
_cell.length_c   1.000
_cell.angle_alpha   90.00
_cell.angle_beta   90.00
_cell.angle_gamma   90.00
#
_symmetry.space_group_name_H-M   'P 1'
#
loop_
_entity.id
_entity.type
_entity.pdbx_description
1 polymer ?
#
loop_
_entity_poly.entity_id
_entity_poly.type
_entity_poly.pdbx_seq_one_letter_code
_entity_poly.pdbx_strand_id
1 'polypeptide(L)'
;MFRTKIDLPKVNTNSIEPELIFDCTVSYEQPLEAITSIHGSLFAGDGKELSNFSFQLQRLNCPLSIHHDYGDKKPTREETIRFQAKAKLSPKSVSHIEGVRQIHYHKNVVFNVRLNLVTVTQRFDRRLFSSQGRSGELEFLRVSDEFYETSIEITQSDWIQKYAEQLGIGKFLLVELPSANLGFVRDRFLNSAFPSVQKDLFQVYGRLTEKLNLMETELRKGNWDLVIRYSREFFELLKLGKNNPLERDLKDMFKLRNGSDIGFDELMKGLIALFDYASKFIHEKPLGLSSLQTKPKARSEDAYLIYSLCLNTWNLIAEKI
;
A
#
# COMPACT_ATOMS: atom_id res chain seq x y z
N MET A 1 -0.52 31.77 17.51
CA MET A 1 0.11 30.43 17.42
C MET A 1 -0.24 29.83 16.08
N PHE A 2 0.76 29.44 15.28
CA PHE A 2 0.56 28.94 13.92
C PHE A 2 -0.18 27.60 13.90
N ARG A 3 -1.21 27.49 13.06
CA ARG A 3 -1.93 26.23 12.82
C ARG A 3 -1.78 25.83 11.36
N THR A 4 -1.23 24.65 11.12
CA THR A 4 -0.97 24.15 9.77
C THR A 4 -1.91 23.00 9.45
N LYS A 5 -2.49 23.03 8.25
CA LYS A 5 -3.26 21.94 7.67
C LYS A 5 -2.67 21.58 6.31
N ILE A 6 -2.49 20.29 6.07
CA ILE A 6 -2.00 19.74 4.80
C ILE A 6 -3.04 18.73 4.31
N ASP A 7 -3.56 18.94 3.10
CA ASP A 7 -4.52 18.02 2.48
C ASP A 7 -3.78 16.84 1.80
N LEU A 8 -4.55 15.80 1.43
CA LEU A 8 -4.01 14.66 0.68
C LEU A 8 -3.33 15.11 -0.62
N PRO A 9 -2.17 14.51 -0.99
CA PRO A 9 -1.47 14.90 -2.20
C PRO A 9 -2.26 14.54 -3.45
N LYS A 10 -2.07 15.32 -4.50
CA LYS A 10 -2.56 15.07 -5.86
C LYS A 10 -1.35 14.92 -6.79
N VAL A 11 -1.48 14.16 -7.87
CA VAL A 11 -0.42 14.12 -8.89
C VAL A 11 -0.57 15.31 -9.83
N ASN A 12 0.54 15.95 -10.18
CA ASN A 12 0.56 17.00 -11.20
C ASN A 12 0.50 16.38 -12.61
N THR A 13 -0.68 16.36 -13.22
CA THR A 13 -0.89 15.83 -14.57
C THR A 13 -0.36 16.73 -15.68
N ASN A 14 0.07 17.96 -15.35
CA ASN A 14 0.57 18.94 -16.32
C ASN A 14 2.11 18.96 -16.41
N SER A 15 2.80 18.11 -15.64
CA SER A 15 4.26 17.99 -15.64
C SER A 15 4.71 16.73 -16.35
N ILE A 16 5.83 16.81 -17.08
CA ILE A 16 6.51 15.63 -17.66
C ILE A 16 7.19 14.81 -16.56
N GLU A 17 7.74 15.48 -15.55
CA GLU A 17 8.32 14.82 -14.38
C GLU A 17 7.22 14.49 -13.37
N PRO A 18 7.16 13.25 -12.83
CA PRO A 18 6.23 12.90 -11.77
C PRO A 18 6.35 13.86 -10.60
N GLU A 19 5.25 14.47 -10.18
CA GLU A 19 5.25 15.47 -9.11
C GLU A 19 3.98 15.31 -8.26
N LEU A 20 4.15 15.38 -6.93
CA LEU A 20 3.06 15.44 -5.97
C LEU A 20 2.82 16.88 -5.53
N ILE A 21 1.56 17.29 -5.52
CA ILE A 21 1.10 18.61 -5.06
C ILE A 21 0.34 18.43 -3.76
N PHE A 22 0.77 19.13 -2.72
CA PHE A 22 0.08 19.25 -1.45
C PHE A 22 -0.54 20.64 -1.35
N ASP A 23 -1.84 20.70 -1.15
CA ASP A 23 -2.53 21.95 -0.82
C ASP A 23 -2.35 22.19 0.70
N CYS A 24 -1.70 23.30 1.05
CA CYS A 24 -1.35 23.64 2.42
C CYS A 24 -2.04 24.93 2.85
N THR A 25 -2.46 24.96 4.12
CA THR A 25 -3.08 26.12 4.75
C THR A 25 -2.37 26.39 6.07
N VAL A 26 -1.94 27.63 6.30
CA VAL A 26 -1.40 28.07 7.60
C VAL A 26 -2.21 29.24 8.12
N SER A 27 -2.74 29.10 9.32
CA SER A 27 -3.43 30.16 10.06
C SER A 27 -2.52 30.77 11.13
N TYR A 28 -2.58 32.09 11.31
CA TYR A 28 -1.78 32.85 12.27
C TYR A 28 -2.50 34.12 12.73
N GLU A 29 -2.04 34.73 13.82
CA GLU A 29 -2.71 35.89 14.43
C GLU A 29 -2.06 37.21 14.01
N GLN A 30 -2.79 38.04 13.26
CA GLN A 30 -2.37 39.42 12.98
C GLN A 30 -2.86 40.40 14.06
N PRO A 31 -2.09 41.47 14.34
CA PRO A 31 -0.80 41.84 13.73
C PRO A 31 0.44 41.23 14.43
N LEU A 32 0.24 40.34 15.41
CA LEU A 32 1.32 39.86 16.30
C LEU A 32 2.29 38.88 15.63
N GLU A 33 1.82 38.18 14.59
CA GLU A 33 2.53 37.11 13.91
C GLU A 33 2.57 37.36 12.40
N ALA A 34 3.68 37.00 11.77
CA ALA A 34 3.87 37.05 10.33
C ALA A 34 4.74 35.87 9.86
N ILE A 35 4.46 35.34 8.67
CA ILE A 35 5.27 34.30 8.02
C ILE A 35 6.16 34.96 6.98
N THR A 36 7.48 34.76 7.07
CA THR A 36 8.45 35.36 6.15
C THR A 36 8.91 34.39 5.07
N SER A 37 9.07 33.12 5.41
CA SER A 37 9.39 32.08 4.42
C SER A 37 8.88 30.71 4.85
N ILE A 38 8.76 29.82 3.87
CA ILE A 38 8.28 28.45 4.03
C ILE A 38 9.27 27.54 3.31
N HIS A 39 9.76 26.54 4.03
CA HIS A 39 10.65 25.50 3.53
C HIS A 39 10.08 24.13 3.90
N GLY A 40 10.57 23.07 3.28
CA GLY A 40 10.15 21.74 3.66
C GLY A 40 10.56 20.65 2.69
N SER A 41 10.35 19.41 3.12
CA SER A 41 10.76 18.22 2.39
C SER A 41 9.73 17.09 2.58
N LEU A 42 9.66 16.23 1.59
CA LEU A 42 8.84 15.02 1.57
C LEU A 42 9.70 13.81 1.89
N PHE A 43 9.24 12.97 2.80
CA PHE A 43 9.90 11.72 3.18
C PHE A 43 8.97 10.53 2.97
N ALA A 44 9.55 9.37 2.69
CA ALA A 44 8.83 8.09 2.67
C ALA A 44 8.51 7.61 4.10
N GLY A 45 7.63 6.61 4.20
CA GLY A 45 7.24 5.98 5.47
C GLY A 45 8.41 5.35 6.23
N ASP A 46 9.51 5.00 5.56
CA ASP A 46 10.75 4.51 6.17
C ASP A 46 11.72 5.64 6.59
N GLY A 47 11.30 6.91 6.45
CA GLY A 47 12.06 8.09 6.87
C GLY A 47 13.10 8.59 5.87
N LYS A 48 13.23 7.98 4.69
CA LYS A 48 14.15 8.48 3.64
C LYS A 48 13.57 9.70 2.93
N GLU A 49 14.41 10.70 2.69
CA GLU A 49 14.03 11.90 1.94
C GLU A 49 13.78 11.55 0.47
N LEU A 50 12.63 11.97 -0.05
CA LEU A 50 12.21 11.76 -1.43
C LEU A 50 12.47 12.98 -2.31
N SER A 51 12.20 14.17 -1.77
CA SER A 51 12.29 15.45 -2.48
C SER A 51 12.18 16.65 -1.55
N ASN A 52 12.72 17.77 -1.96
CA ASN A 52 12.45 19.08 -1.35
C ASN A 52 11.25 19.74 -2.03
N PHE A 53 10.45 20.48 -1.27
CA PHE A 53 9.30 21.18 -1.83
C PHE A 53 9.71 22.44 -2.60
N SER A 54 9.08 22.65 -3.74
CA SER A 54 8.95 23.97 -4.36
C SER A 54 7.59 24.57 -4.00
N PHE A 55 7.56 25.83 -3.57
CA PHE A 55 6.36 26.47 -3.06
C PHE A 55 5.78 27.44 -4.07
N GLN A 56 4.46 27.35 -4.30
CA GLN A 56 3.71 28.31 -5.08
C GLN A 56 2.63 28.94 -4.19
N LEU A 57 2.83 30.20 -3.80
CA LEU A 57 1.85 30.97 -3.04
C LEU A 57 0.62 31.27 -3.91
N GLN A 58 -0.56 30.94 -3.39
CA GLN A 58 -1.81 31.45 -3.94
C GLN A 58 -2.00 32.84 -3.31
N ARG A 59 -1.99 33.89 -4.15
CA ARG A 59 -2.07 35.33 -3.81
C ARG A 59 -2.34 35.65 -2.33
N LEU A 60 -1.40 36.33 -1.68
CA LEU A 60 -1.65 36.99 -0.40
C LEU A 60 -2.66 38.13 -0.65
N ASN A 61 -3.85 38.03 -0.07
CA ASN A 61 -4.89 39.07 -0.21
C ASN A 61 -4.58 40.32 0.62
N CYS A 62 -3.60 40.26 1.52
CA CYS A 62 -3.19 41.38 2.36
C CYS A 62 -1.66 41.51 2.37
N PRO A 63 -1.12 42.74 2.35
CA PRO A 63 0.30 42.95 2.66
C PRO A 63 0.59 42.41 4.06
N LEU A 64 1.69 41.68 4.22
CA LEU A 64 2.25 41.34 5.53
C LEU A 64 2.54 42.66 6.23
N SER A 65 1.71 43.01 7.21
CA SER A 65 1.85 44.23 7.99
C SER A 65 1.79 43.88 9.47
N ILE A 66 2.89 44.14 10.16
CA ILE A 66 2.94 44.19 11.62
C ILE A 66 2.60 45.64 11.95
N HIS A 67 1.43 45.88 12.53
CA HIS A 67 1.00 47.22 12.92
C HIS A 67 1.70 47.62 14.23
N HIS A 68 2.41 48.74 14.20
CA HIS A 68 3.12 49.33 15.34
C HIS A 68 2.21 50.27 16.19
N ASP A 69 0.99 50.57 15.74
CA ASP A 69 0.17 51.62 16.36
C ASP A 69 -0.67 51.09 17.53
N TYR A 70 -0.29 51.51 18.75
CA TYR A 70 -0.89 51.12 20.04
C TYR A 70 -2.17 51.90 20.40
N GLY A 71 -2.58 52.87 19.57
CA GLY A 71 -3.68 53.79 19.87
C GLY A 71 -5.08 53.18 19.73
N ASP A 72 -5.24 52.20 18.84
CA ASP A 72 -6.49 51.49 18.63
C ASP A 72 -6.28 50.01 18.93
N LYS A 73 -7.02 49.48 19.90
CA LYS A 73 -7.15 48.03 20.14
C LYS A 73 -7.82 47.38 18.93
N LYS A 74 -7.11 47.27 17.80
CA LYS A 74 -7.57 46.45 16.69
C LYS A 74 -7.63 45.01 17.19
N PRO A 75 -8.78 44.34 17.08
CA PRO A 75 -8.91 42.97 17.51
C PRO A 75 -7.90 42.10 16.75
N THR A 76 -7.24 41.19 17.47
CA THR A 76 -6.45 40.13 16.84
C THR A 76 -7.33 39.38 15.87
N ARG A 77 -6.90 39.28 14.62
CA ARG A 77 -7.63 38.55 13.58
C ARG A 77 -6.82 37.33 13.16
N GLU A 78 -7.52 36.19 13.06
CA GLU A 78 -6.96 35.01 12.43
C GLU A 78 -6.89 35.24 10.92
N GLU A 79 -5.68 35.23 10.38
CA GLU A 79 -5.40 35.29 8.95
C GLU A 79 -4.94 33.93 8.45
N THR A 80 -5.17 33.65 7.17
CA THR A 80 -4.90 32.34 6.57
C THR A 80 -4.15 32.49 5.26
N ILE A 81 -3.02 31.80 5.13
CA ILE A 81 -2.25 31.69 3.89
C ILE A 81 -2.50 30.32 3.28
N ARG A 82 -2.79 30.30 1.98
CA ARG A 82 -2.91 29.08 1.18
C ARG A 82 -1.76 29.02 0.17
N PHE A 83 -1.13 27.88 0.08
CA PHE A 83 -0.04 27.65 -0.88
C PHE A 83 0.00 26.19 -1.30
N GLN A 84 0.67 25.95 -2.42
CA GLN A 84 0.94 24.61 -2.91
C GLN A 84 2.40 24.26 -2.67
N ALA A 85 2.63 23.14 -1.99
CA ALA A 85 3.95 22.52 -1.87
C ALA A 85 4.06 21.41 -2.92
N LYS A 86 5.01 21.55 -3.85
CA LYS A 86 5.19 20.64 -4.98
C LYS A 86 6.48 19.85 -4.81
N ALA A 87 6.37 18.53 -4.76
CA ALA A 87 7.50 17.60 -4.62
C ALA A 87 7.72 16.84 -5.93
N LYS A 88 8.81 17.17 -6.62
CA LYS A 88 9.25 16.44 -7.81
C LYS A 88 9.83 15.09 -7.42
N LEU A 89 9.36 14.02 -8.02
CA LEU A 89 9.78 12.66 -7.75
C LEU A 89 10.70 12.15 -8.85
N SER A 90 11.93 11.82 -8.47
CA SER A 90 12.86 11.15 -9.38
C SER A 90 12.42 9.69 -9.64
N PRO A 91 12.85 9.04 -10.73
CA PRO A 91 12.60 7.61 -10.96
C PRO A 91 13.07 6.72 -9.80
N LYS A 92 14.17 7.11 -9.13
CA LYS A 92 14.67 6.42 -7.93
C LYS A 92 13.72 6.60 -6.74
N SER A 93 13.18 7.81 -6.55
CA SER A 93 12.20 8.11 -5.49
C SER A 93 10.93 7.30 -5.69
N VAL A 94 10.38 7.25 -6.92
CA VAL A 94 9.19 6.45 -7.26
C VAL A 94 9.44 4.96 -7.02
N SER A 95 10.59 4.45 -7.47
CA SER A 95 10.96 3.05 -7.26
C SER A 95 11.13 2.70 -5.77
N HIS A 96 11.68 3.63 -4.97
CA HIS A 96 11.80 3.47 -3.53
C HIS A 96 10.43 3.44 -2.83
N ILE A 97 9.51 4.33 -3.22
CA ILE A 97 8.13 4.35 -2.70
C ILE A 97 7.46 2.99 -2.96
N GLU A 98 7.57 2.43 -4.16
CA GLU A 98 7.02 1.11 -4.47
C GLU A 98 7.68 0.00 -3.64
N GLY A 99 9.00 0.04 -3.46
CA GLY A 99 9.71 -0.92 -2.60
C GLY A 99 9.19 -0.91 -1.17
N VAL A 100 9.01 0.27 -0.57
CA VAL A 100 8.45 0.43 0.78
C VAL A 100 6.99 -0.05 0.82
N ARG A 101 6.18 0.34 -0.17
CA ARG A 101 4.77 -0.08 -0.30
C ARG A 101 4.63 -1.60 -0.35
N GLN A 102 5.51 -2.28 -1.07
CA GLN A 102 5.49 -3.74 -1.20
C GLN A 102 5.82 -4.46 0.11
N ILE A 103 6.49 -3.81 1.06
CA ILE A 103 6.78 -4.39 2.37
C ILE A 103 5.68 -4.06 3.39
N HIS A 104 4.95 -2.96 3.19
CA HIS A 104 3.86 -2.54 4.07
C HIS A 104 2.71 -3.57 4.11
N TYR A 105 2.21 -3.90 5.30
CA TYR A 105 1.20 -4.94 5.50
C TYR A 105 -0.08 -4.73 4.66
N HIS A 106 -0.61 -3.50 4.67
CA HIS A 106 -1.77 -3.11 3.86
C HIS A 106 -1.41 -2.61 2.46
N LYS A 107 -0.12 -2.64 2.08
CA LYS A 107 0.37 -2.08 0.81
C LYS A 107 -0.02 -0.61 0.58
N ASN A 108 -0.24 0.12 1.67
CA ASN A 108 -0.49 1.55 1.68
C ASN A 108 0.82 2.31 1.47
N VAL A 109 0.72 3.53 0.97
CA VAL A 109 1.85 4.45 0.85
C VAL A 109 1.77 5.49 1.95
N VAL A 110 2.83 5.60 2.73
CA VAL A 110 2.95 6.59 3.81
C VAL A 110 3.97 7.65 3.39
N PHE A 111 3.56 8.91 3.50
CA PHE A 111 4.39 10.08 3.30
C PHE A 111 4.49 10.89 4.59
N ASN A 112 5.71 11.22 4.98
CA ASN A 112 5.95 12.17 6.07
C ASN A 112 6.28 13.53 5.45
N VAL A 113 5.44 14.52 5.72
CA VAL A 113 5.59 15.89 5.22
C VAL A 113 6.17 16.74 6.34
N ARG A 114 7.34 17.34 6.10
CA ARG A 114 7.97 18.28 7.02
C ARG A 114 7.98 19.67 6.43
N LEU A 115 7.43 20.63 7.15
CA LEU A 115 7.47 22.05 6.84
C LEU A 115 8.24 22.79 7.93
N ASN A 116 9.08 23.74 7.51
CA ASN A 116 9.68 24.73 8.39
C ASN A 116 9.15 26.11 7.99
N LEU A 117 8.47 26.77 8.91
CA LEU A 117 7.97 28.13 8.76
C LEU A 117 8.94 29.08 9.45
N VAL A 118 9.54 30.00 8.70
CA VAL A 118 10.26 31.13 9.30
C VAL A 118 9.24 32.20 9.61
N THR A 119 9.17 32.54 10.89
CA THR A 119 8.13 33.40 11.43
C THR A 119 8.74 34.60 12.13
N VAL A 120 8.01 35.71 12.11
CA VAL A 120 8.31 36.91 12.90
C VAL A 120 7.17 37.10 13.87
N THR A 121 7.51 37.21 15.16
CA THR A 121 6.54 37.49 16.22
C THR A 121 6.93 38.77 16.96
N GLN A 122 5.95 39.61 17.25
CA GLN A 122 6.15 40.79 18.08
C GLN A 122 6.04 40.37 19.55
N ARG A 123 7.10 40.59 20.35
CA ARG A 123 7.09 40.35 21.80
C ARG A 123 7.25 41.65 22.55
N PHE A 124 6.34 41.89 23.48
CA PHE A 124 6.41 43.00 24.43
C PHE A 124 7.03 42.51 25.75
N ASP A 125 8.19 43.06 26.13
CA ASP A 125 8.75 42.86 27.46
C ASP A 125 8.52 44.10 28.34
N ARG A 126 7.57 43.99 29.26
CA ARG A 126 7.24 45.07 30.22
C ARG A 126 8.28 45.22 31.34
N ARG A 127 9.26 44.31 31.47
CA ARG A 127 10.15 44.26 32.65
C ARG A 127 11.37 45.18 32.59
N LEU A 128 11.63 45.86 31.47
CA LEU A 128 12.81 46.73 31.31
C LEU A 128 12.62 48.18 31.82
N PHE A 129 11.49 48.51 32.46
CA PHE A 129 11.20 49.86 32.91
C PHE A 129 10.93 49.95 34.41
N SER A 130 11.96 50.33 35.17
CA SER A 130 11.74 51.04 36.43
C SER A 130 12.81 52.12 36.62
N SER A 131 12.36 53.37 36.60
CA SER A 131 12.58 54.35 37.69
C SER A 131 12.50 55.81 37.25
N GLN A 132 12.57 56.16 35.96
CA GLN A 132 12.44 57.57 35.54
C GLN A 132 11.70 57.77 34.20
N GLY A 133 10.36 57.81 34.27
CA GLY A 133 9.55 58.85 33.64
C GLY A 133 9.56 59.07 32.12
N ARG A 134 10.17 58.21 31.30
CA ARG A 134 9.96 58.21 29.84
C ARG A 134 9.67 56.79 29.37
N SER A 135 8.41 56.56 29.01
CA SER A 135 7.91 55.32 28.41
C SER A 135 8.46 55.20 26.99
N GLY A 136 9.56 54.46 26.82
CA GLY A 136 9.94 53.93 25.52
C GLY A 136 9.64 52.44 25.53
N GLU A 137 8.72 51.93 24.73
CA GLU A 137 8.50 50.49 24.63
C GLU A 137 9.64 49.87 23.83
N LEU A 138 10.33 48.88 24.39
CA LEU A 138 11.27 48.06 23.63
C LEU A 138 10.47 46.97 22.92
N GLU A 139 10.15 47.22 21.65
CA GLU A 139 9.56 46.23 20.77
C GLU A 139 10.66 45.35 20.18
N PHE A 140 10.64 44.05 20.50
CA PHE A 140 11.53 43.08 19.86
C PHE A 140 10.73 42.25 18.86
N LEU A 141 11.12 42.33 17.59
CA LEU A 141 10.76 41.32 16.60
C LEU A 141 11.61 40.08 16.86
N ARG A 142 10.96 38.96 17.13
CA ARG A 142 11.61 37.66 17.25
C ARG A 142 11.42 36.89 15.95
N VAL A 143 12.52 36.58 15.28
CA VAL A 143 12.54 35.59 14.20
C VAL A 143 12.67 34.21 14.84
N SER A 144 11.81 33.27 14.43
CA SER A 144 11.85 31.88 14.90
C SER A 144 11.47 30.91 13.79
N ASP A 145 12.10 29.74 13.81
CA ASP A 145 11.71 28.58 13.01
C ASP A 145 10.62 27.78 13.73
N GLU A 146 9.53 27.51 13.04
CA GLU A 146 8.41 26.69 13.51
C GLU A 146 8.32 25.44 12.63
N PHE A 147 8.60 24.27 13.23
CA PHE A 147 8.62 22.98 12.53
C PHE A 147 7.27 22.28 12.65
N TYR A 148 6.74 21.84 11.51
CA TYR A 148 5.52 21.05 11.42
C TYR A 148 5.79 19.74 10.69
N GLU A 149 5.41 18.63 11.31
CA GLU A 149 5.52 17.29 10.72
C GLU A 149 4.17 16.59 10.77
N THR A 150 3.75 16.01 9.65
CA THR A 150 2.55 15.19 9.58
C THR A 150 2.79 13.96 8.72
N SER A 151 2.19 12.85 9.13
CA SER A 151 2.12 11.63 8.32
C SER A 151 0.82 11.62 7.53
N ILE A 152 0.91 11.28 6.25
CA ILE A 152 -0.21 11.13 5.32
C ILE A 152 -0.17 9.71 4.76
N GLU A 153 -1.26 8.98 4.94
CA GLU A 153 -1.40 7.62 4.45
C GLU A 153 -2.38 7.58 3.26
N ILE A 154 -1.93 6.96 2.16
CA ILE A 154 -2.73 6.70 0.97
C ILE A 154 -2.99 5.20 0.90
N THR A 155 -4.27 4.83 0.82
CA THR A 155 -4.67 3.43 0.75
C THR A 155 -4.14 2.77 -0.52
N GLN A 156 -3.91 1.45 -0.50
CA GLN A 156 -3.50 0.69 -1.69
C GLN A 156 -4.42 0.95 -2.89
N SER A 157 -5.74 0.98 -2.66
CA SER A 157 -6.74 1.19 -3.72
C SER A 157 -6.59 2.58 -4.34
N ASP A 158 -6.53 3.63 -3.50
CA ASP A 158 -6.32 4.99 -3.98
C ASP A 158 -4.99 5.13 -4.71
N TRP A 159 -3.91 4.55 -4.17
CA TRP A 159 -2.59 4.58 -4.79
C TRP A 159 -2.60 4.00 -6.20
N ILE A 160 -3.16 2.80 -6.36
CA ILE A 160 -3.26 2.13 -7.66
C ILE A 160 -4.13 2.92 -8.65
N GLN A 161 -5.29 3.41 -8.20
CA GLN A 161 -6.28 4.02 -9.10
C GLN A 161 -5.94 5.47 -9.47
N LYS A 162 -5.36 6.24 -8.54
CA LYS A 162 -5.20 7.70 -8.68
C LYS A 162 -3.75 8.13 -8.90
N TYR A 163 -2.76 7.33 -8.51
CA TYR A 163 -1.36 7.76 -8.49
C TYR A 163 -0.46 6.92 -9.41
N ALA A 164 -0.58 5.59 -9.36
CA ALA A 164 0.41 4.69 -9.94
C ALA A 164 0.66 4.90 -11.45
N GLU A 165 -0.40 5.01 -12.25
CA GLU A 165 -0.25 5.27 -13.68
C GLU A 165 0.39 6.64 -13.95
N GLN A 166 -0.10 7.68 -13.26
CA GLN A 166 0.34 9.06 -13.46
C GLN A 166 1.78 9.31 -13.00
N LEU A 167 2.27 8.50 -12.07
CA LEU A 167 3.66 8.52 -11.61
C LEU A 167 4.60 7.62 -12.46
N GLY A 168 4.09 7.02 -13.53
CA GLY A 168 4.89 6.17 -14.43
C GLY A 168 5.20 4.78 -13.88
N ILE A 169 4.47 4.32 -12.85
CA ILE A 169 4.63 2.99 -12.24
C ILE A 169 3.98 1.92 -13.12
N GLY A 170 2.92 2.29 -13.83
CA GLY A 170 2.19 1.43 -14.76
C GLY A 170 0.69 1.34 -14.44
N LYS A 171 -0.02 0.54 -15.25
CA LYS A 171 -1.44 0.24 -15.05
C LYS A 171 -1.58 -1.06 -14.27
N PHE A 172 -2.42 -1.06 -13.25
CA PHE A 172 -2.66 -2.22 -12.42
C PHE A 172 -4.16 -2.55 -12.40
N LEU A 173 -4.46 -3.84 -12.40
CA LEU A 173 -5.78 -4.35 -12.06
C LEU A 173 -5.73 -4.86 -10.61
N LEU A 174 -6.64 -4.37 -9.77
CA LEU A 174 -6.83 -4.94 -8.45
C LEU A 174 -7.73 -6.18 -8.59
N VAL A 175 -7.20 -7.35 -8.23
CA VAL A 175 -7.94 -8.61 -8.21
C VAL A 175 -8.16 -9.00 -6.76
N GLU A 176 -9.42 -9.04 -6.35
CA GLU A 176 -9.80 -9.58 -5.04
C GLU A 176 -9.97 -11.09 -5.14
N LEU A 177 -9.19 -11.82 -4.35
CA LEU A 177 -9.33 -13.27 -4.24
C LEU A 177 -9.97 -13.58 -2.90
N PRO A 178 -11.18 -14.17 -2.87
CA PRO A 178 -11.80 -14.55 -1.62
C PRO A 178 -10.90 -15.58 -0.93
N SER A 179 -10.48 -15.28 0.30
CA SER A 179 -9.82 -16.26 1.16
C SER A 179 -10.69 -17.50 1.25
N ALA A 180 -10.08 -18.69 1.28
CA ALA A 180 -10.81 -19.94 1.41
C ALA A 180 -11.79 -19.84 2.60
N ASN A 181 -13.10 -19.74 2.33
CA ASN A 181 -14.08 -19.50 3.39
C ASN A 181 -14.31 -20.81 4.15
N LEU A 182 -13.56 -20.99 5.23
CA LEU A 182 -13.44 -22.28 5.86
C LEU A 182 -14.73 -22.79 6.51
N GLY A 183 -15.60 -21.87 6.95
CA GLY A 183 -16.92 -22.20 7.47
C GLY A 183 -17.85 -22.63 6.35
N PHE A 184 -17.97 -21.81 5.30
CA PHE A 184 -18.84 -22.08 4.16
C PHE A 184 -18.50 -23.41 3.47
N VAL A 185 -17.21 -23.65 3.22
CA VAL A 185 -16.76 -24.86 2.55
C VAL A 185 -16.99 -26.08 3.44
N ARG A 186 -16.65 -26.03 4.73
CA ARG A 186 -16.93 -27.11 5.69
C ARG A 186 -18.43 -27.41 5.79
N ASP A 187 -19.27 -26.38 5.87
CA ASP A 187 -20.71 -26.54 6.05
C ASP A 187 -21.35 -27.13 4.79
N ARG A 188 -20.84 -26.83 3.58
CA ARG A 188 -21.22 -27.55 2.35
C ARG A 188 -20.78 -29.00 2.36
N PHE A 189 -19.54 -29.27 2.77
CA PHE A 189 -19.05 -30.64 2.90
C PHE A 189 -19.93 -31.46 3.85
N LEU A 190 -20.31 -30.89 4.99
CA LEU A 190 -21.16 -31.54 5.98
C LEU A 190 -22.57 -31.88 5.44
N ASN A 191 -23.06 -31.12 4.47
CA ASN A 191 -24.38 -31.28 3.86
C ASN A 191 -24.34 -31.88 2.43
N SER A 192 -23.20 -32.41 2.00
CA SER A 192 -23.05 -32.97 0.65
C SER A 192 -23.95 -34.19 0.44
N ALA A 193 -24.54 -34.31 -0.75
CA ALA A 193 -25.32 -35.47 -1.16
C ALA A 193 -24.47 -36.75 -1.35
N PHE A 194 -23.15 -36.67 -1.18
CA PHE A 194 -22.20 -37.76 -1.45
C PHE A 194 -21.33 -38.07 -0.22
N PRO A 195 -21.72 -39.05 0.61
CA PRO A 195 -21.00 -39.40 1.84
C PRO A 195 -19.55 -39.91 1.63
N SER A 196 -19.24 -40.51 0.47
CA SER A 196 -17.87 -40.95 0.14
C SER A 196 -16.93 -39.76 -0.09
N VAL A 197 -17.39 -38.80 -0.91
CA VAL A 197 -16.71 -37.53 -1.21
C VAL A 197 -16.40 -36.79 0.10
N GLN A 198 -17.37 -36.77 1.01
CA GLN A 198 -17.24 -36.11 2.31
C GLN A 198 -16.10 -36.67 3.16
N LYS A 199 -15.97 -38.00 3.25
CA LYS A 199 -14.94 -38.65 4.08
C LYS A 199 -13.53 -38.39 3.54
N ASP A 200 -13.35 -38.49 2.23
CA ASP A 200 -12.02 -38.38 1.61
C ASP A 200 -11.58 -36.92 1.45
N LEU A 201 -12.48 -35.99 1.13
CA LEU A 201 -12.16 -34.56 1.12
C LEU A 201 -11.92 -34.00 2.52
N PHE A 202 -12.69 -34.39 3.54
CA PHE A 202 -12.50 -33.86 4.88
C PHE A 202 -11.10 -34.14 5.44
N GLN A 203 -10.52 -35.30 5.10
CA GLN A 203 -9.15 -35.66 5.50
C GLN A 203 -8.05 -34.86 4.81
N VAL A 204 -8.34 -34.30 3.63
CA VAL A 204 -7.38 -33.54 2.83
C VAL A 204 -7.63 -32.03 3.00
N TYR A 205 -8.85 -31.63 3.32
CA TYR A 205 -9.33 -30.27 3.51
C TYR A 205 -8.45 -29.45 4.46
N GLY A 206 -8.28 -29.91 5.70
CA GLY A 206 -7.49 -29.18 6.69
C GLY A 206 -6.04 -28.95 6.23
N ARG A 207 -5.47 -29.94 5.52
CA ARG A 207 -4.10 -29.87 5.00
C ARG A 207 -3.99 -28.93 3.80
N LEU A 208 -4.96 -28.93 2.88
CA LEU A 208 -4.98 -28.00 1.74
C LEU A 208 -5.11 -26.55 2.19
N THR A 209 -6.02 -26.30 3.15
CA THR A 209 -6.17 -24.99 3.79
C THR A 209 -4.89 -24.55 4.47
N GLU A 210 -4.24 -25.44 5.23
CA GLU A 210 -2.97 -25.14 5.87
C GLU A 210 -1.91 -24.73 4.83
N LYS A 211 -1.81 -25.45 3.70
CA LYS A 211 -0.88 -25.09 2.62
C LYS A 211 -1.23 -23.75 1.97
N LEU A 212 -2.50 -23.45 1.73
CA LEU A 212 -2.91 -22.14 1.22
C LEU A 212 -2.54 -21.00 2.20
N ASN A 213 -2.74 -21.19 3.50
CA ASN A 213 -2.37 -20.20 4.52
C ASN A 213 -0.84 -20.00 4.59
N LEU A 214 -0.07 -21.08 4.46
CA LEU A 214 1.39 -21.00 4.38
C LEU A 214 1.85 -20.28 3.12
N MET A 215 1.26 -20.58 1.97
CA MET A 215 1.52 -19.86 0.72
C MET A 215 1.21 -18.37 0.87
N GLU A 216 0.05 -18.02 1.43
CA GLU A 216 -0.34 -16.62 1.66
C GLU A 216 0.66 -15.90 2.57
N THR A 217 1.05 -16.56 3.67
CA THR A 217 2.02 -16.01 4.62
C THR A 217 3.37 -15.71 3.97
N GLU A 218 3.89 -16.64 3.18
CA GLU A 218 5.18 -16.47 2.50
C GLU A 218 5.10 -15.49 1.33
N LEU A 219 3.95 -15.43 0.64
CA LEU A 219 3.66 -14.43 -0.38
C LEU A 219 3.66 -13.01 0.21
N ARG A 220 3.10 -12.83 1.41
CA ARG A 220 3.15 -11.53 2.13
C ARG A 220 4.57 -11.14 2.55
N LYS A 221 5.43 -12.12 2.86
CA LYS A 221 6.84 -11.89 3.25
C LYS A 221 7.78 -11.66 2.08
N GLY A 222 7.35 -11.92 0.85
CA GLY A 222 8.22 -11.84 -0.33
C GLY A 222 9.06 -13.09 -0.60
N ASN A 223 8.73 -14.22 0.02
CA ASN A 223 9.48 -15.46 -0.09
C ASN A 223 8.97 -16.32 -1.24
N TRP A 224 9.20 -15.86 -2.47
CA TRP A 224 8.61 -16.43 -3.70
C TRP A 224 8.91 -17.93 -3.88
N ASP A 225 10.14 -18.36 -3.64
CA ASP A 225 10.54 -19.77 -3.79
C ASP A 225 9.77 -20.69 -2.82
N LEU A 226 9.44 -20.21 -1.62
CA LEU A 226 8.64 -20.96 -0.65
C LEU A 226 7.18 -21.06 -1.07
N VAL A 227 6.62 -20.01 -1.70
CA VAL A 227 5.27 -20.07 -2.29
C VAL A 227 5.19 -21.17 -3.35
N ILE A 228 6.20 -21.27 -4.24
CA ILE A 228 6.25 -22.34 -5.24
C ILE A 228 6.42 -23.72 -4.59
N ARG A 229 7.22 -23.83 -3.52
CA ARG A 229 7.34 -25.11 -2.78
C ARG A 229 6.00 -25.56 -2.20
N TYR A 230 5.29 -24.67 -1.51
CA TYR A 230 4.01 -25.02 -0.90
C TYR A 230 2.91 -25.26 -1.93
N SER A 231 2.95 -24.64 -3.11
CA SER A 231 2.01 -24.95 -4.19
C SER A 231 2.16 -26.39 -4.69
N ARG A 232 3.39 -26.90 -4.77
CA ARG A 232 3.63 -28.31 -5.08
C ARG A 232 3.02 -29.23 -4.03
N GLU A 233 3.28 -28.95 -2.74
CA GLU A 233 2.71 -29.73 -1.64
C GLU A 233 1.16 -29.70 -1.67
N PHE A 234 0.56 -28.57 -2.04
CA PHE A 234 -0.88 -28.44 -2.28
C PHE A 234 -1.37 -29.39 -3.38
N PHE A 235 -0.71 -29.42 -4.55
CA PHE A 235 -1.08 -30.32 -5.63
C PHE A 235 -0.83 -31.80 -5.29
N GLU A 236 0.22 -32.12 -4.52
CA GLU A 236 0.50 -33.47 -4.03
C GLU A 236 -0.61 -33.98 -3.09
N LEU A 237 -1.18 -33.10 -2.26
CA LEU A 237 -2.31 -33.43 -1.38
C LEU A 237 -3.57 -33.79 -2.18
N LEU A 238 -3.81 -33.13 -3.32
CA LEU A 238 -4.89 -33.50 -4.25
C LEU A 238 -4.64 -34.84 -4.95
N LYS A 239 -3.39 -35.35 -4.94
CA LYS A 239 -2.88 -36.54 -5.65
C LYS A 239 -3.40 -36.68 -7.09
N LEU A 240 -3.42 -35.57 -7.83
CA LEU A 240 -3.90 -35.50 -9.21
C LEU A 240 -3.21 -36.55 -10.10
N GLY A 241 -3.98 -37.28 -10.92
CA GLY A 241 -3.45 -38.18 -11.95
C GLY A 241 -2.99 -39.56 -11.44
N LYS A 242 -3.32 -39.93 -10.20
CA LYS A 242 -2.96 -41.24 -9.60
C LYS A 242 -4.16 -42.18 -9.40
N ASN A 243 -5.28 -41.94 -10.07
CA ASN A 243 -6.53 -42.70 -9.86
C ASN A 243 -6.88 -42.78 -8.36
N ASN A 244 -6.76 -41.66 -7.64
CA ASN A 244 -7.10 -41.65 -6.22
C ASN A 244 -8.64 -41.65 -6.04
N PRO A 245 -9.15 -42.13 -4.88
CA PRO A 245 -10.59 -42.16 -4.61
C PRO A 245 -11.25 -40.78 -4.77
N LEU A 246 -10.56 -39.72 -4.35
CA LEU A 246 -11.01 -38.34 -4.44
C LEU A 246 -11.27 -37.86 -5.89
N GLU A 247 -10.38 -38.18 -6.83
CA GLU A 247 -10.51 -37.80 -8.24
C GLU A 247 -11.70 -38.51 -8.88
N ARG A 248 -11.91 -39.79 -8.55
CA ARG A 248 -13.10 -40.53 -8.98
C ARG A 248 -14.38 -39.91 -8.42
N ASP A 249 -14.39 -39.63 -7.12
CA ASP A 249 -15.52 -39.03 -6.41
C ASP A 249 -15.88 -37.65 -7.01
N LEU A 250 -14.89 -36.79 -7.26
CA LEU A 250 -15.08 -35.50 -7.92
C LEU A 250 -15.56 -35.65 -9.37
N LYS A 251 -15.03 -36.62 -10.12
CA LYS A 251 -15.43 -36.92 -11.50
C LYS A 251 -16.88 -37.37 -11.57
N ASP A 252 -17.30 -38.25 -10.67
CA ASP A 252 -18.67 -38.77 -10.61
C ASP A 252 -19.66 -37.66 -10.27
N MET A 253 -19.34 -36.77 -9.32
CA MET A 253 -20.17 -35.60 -9.06
C MET A 253 -20.24 -34.64 -10.25
N PHE A 254 -19.10 -34.37 -10.90
CA PHE A 254 -19.06 -33.49 -12.06
C PHE A 254 -19.93 -34.04 -13.20
N LYS A 255 -19.87 -35.36 -13.44
CA LYS A 255 -20.68 -36.06 -14.42
C LYS A 255 -22.16 -36.02 -14.09
N LEU A 256 -22.54 -36.23 -12.83
CA LEU A 256 -23.94 -36.15 -12.40
C LEU A 256 -24.54 -34.76 -12.69
N ARG A 257 -23.77 -33.70 -12.46
CA ARG A 257 -24.25 -32.32 -12.62
C ARG A 257 -24.26 -31.84 -14.08
N ASN A 258 -23.27 -32.24 -14.87
CA ASN A 258 -23.07 -31.68 -16.23
C ASN A 258 -23.43 -32.67 -17.35
N GLY A 259 -23.80 -33.90 -17.02
CA GLY A 259 -24.12 -34.97 -18.00
C GLY A 259 -22.92 -35.56 -18.72
N SER A 260 -21.71 -35.01 -18.55
CA SER A 260 -20.46 -35.52 -19.11
C SER A 260 -19.27 -35.24 -18.19
N ASP A 261 -18.19 -35.97 -18.38
CA ASP A 261 -16.92 -35.85 -17.65
C ASP A 261 -15.77 -35.28 -18.51
N ILE A 262 -16.02 -34.96 -19.79
CA ILE A 262 -15.00 -34.42 -20.71
C ILE A 262 -14.36 -33.15 -20.14
N GLY A 263 -15.17 -32.21 -19.66
CA GLY A 263 -14.66 -30.96 -19.07
C GLY A 263 -13.89 -31.17 -17.76
N PHE A 264 -14.16 -32.25 -17.03
CA PHE A 264 -13.40 -32.61 -15.84
C PHE A 264 -12.01 -33.12 -16.21
N ASP A 265 -11.92 -34.02 -17.20
CA ASP A 265 -10.64 -34.57 -17.64
C ASP A 265 -9.71 -33.48 -18.19
N GLU A 266 -10.24 -32.50 -18.94
CA GLU A 266 -9.46 -31.35 -19.43
C GLU A 266 -8.99 -30.43 -18.29
N LEU A 267 -9.85 -30.18 -17.28
CA LEU A 267 -9.45 -29.43 -16.09
C LEU A 267 -8.30 -30.13 -15.35
N MET A 268 -8.40 -31.45 -15.16
CA MET A 268 -7.40 -32.25 -14.47
C MET A 268 -6.07 -32.26 -15.21
N LYS A 269 -6.08 -32.37 -16.55
CA LYS A 269 -4.87 -32.20 -17.37
C LYS A 269 -4.22 -30.84 -17.15
N GLY A 270 -5.01 -29.77 -17.08
CA GLY A 270 -4.52 -28.43 -16.77
C GLY A 270 -3.86 -28.34 -15.40
N LEU A 271 -4.49 -28.90 -14.36
CA LEU A 271 -3.92 -28.92 -13.01
C LEU A 271 -2.63 -29.75 -12.93
N ILE A 272 -2.53 -30.86 -13.65
CA ILE A 272 -1.30 -31.67 -13.74
C ILE A 272 -0.19 -30.87 -14.41
N ALA A 273 -0.48 -30.16 -15.52
CA ALA A 273 0.52 -29.33 -16.17
C ALA A 273 1.05 -28.20 -15.25
N LEU A 274 0.20 -27.65 -14.38
CA LEU A 274 0.59 -26.67 -13.37
C LEU A 274 1.47 -27.30 -12.28
N PHE A 275 1.15 -28.51 -11.83
CA PHE A 275 2.00 -29.27 -10.91
C PHE A 275 3.39 -29.53 -11.50
N ASP A 276 3.46 -29.93 -12.77
CA ASP A 276 4.71 -30.16 -13.49
C ASP A 276 5.53 -28.88 -13.63
N TYR A 277 4.87 -27.75 -13.88
CA TYR A 277 5.49 -26.43 -13.88
C TYR A 277 6.10 -26.10 -12.50
N ALA A 278 5.33 -26.20 -11.41
CA ALA A 278 5.82 -25.91 -10.05
C ALA A 278 6.98 -26.85 -9.64
N SER A 279 6.94 -28.10 -10.08
CA SER A 279 7.98 -29.10 -9.81
C SER A 279 9.36 -28.72 -10.38
N LYS A 280 9.42 -27.97 -11.48
CA LYS A 280 10.68 -27.50 -12.10
C LYS A 280 11.49 -26.56 -11.21
N PHE A 281 10.85 -25.85 -10.28
CA PHE A 281 11.54 -24.95 -9.35
C PHE A 281 12.25 -25.70 -8.21
N ILE A 282 11.93 -26.99 -8.03
CA ILE A 282 12.40 -27.77 -6.87
C ILE A 282 13.43 -28.81 -7.31
N HIS A 283 13.30 -29.38 -8.50
CA HIS A 283 14.19 -30.44 -9.00
C HIS A 283 15.41 -29.88 -9.75
N GLU A 284 16.61 -30.27 -9.31
CA GLU A 284 17.90 -29.97 -9.96
C GLU A 284 18.18 -30.86 -11.19
N LYS A 285 17.45 -31.97 -11.31
CA LYS A 285 17.54 -32.92 -12.43
C LYS A 285 16.15 -33.26 -12.95
N PRO A 286 15.90 -33.15 -14.26
CA PRO A 286 14.74 -33.80 -14.86
C PRO A 286 14.86 -35.32 -14.65
N LEU A 287 13.74 -36.00 -14.42
CA LEU A 287 13.68 -37.46 -14.53
C LEU A 287 14.17 -37.87 -15.94
N GLY A 288 15.40 -38.39 -16.04
CA GLY A 288 15.95 -38.97 -17.27
C GLY A 288 17.05 -38.19 -18.01
N LEU A 289 17.54 -37.04 -17.52
CA LEU A 289 18.64 -36.29 -18.15
C LEU A 289 19.86 -36.15 -17.21
N SER A 290 21.05 -36.38 -17.77
CA SER A 290 22.34 -36.43 -17.05
C SER A 290 22.95 -35.07 -16.73
N SER A 291 22.43 -33.97 -17.28
CA SER A 291 22.93 -32.62 -17.04
C SER A 291 22.15 -31.91 -15.95
N LEU A 292 22.88 -31.30 -15.00
CA LEU A 292 22.33 -30.40 -13.99
C LEU A 292 21.74 -29.18 -14.70
N GLN A 293 20.45 -28.93 -14.53
CA GLN A 293 19.86 -27.66 -14.94
C GLN A 293 19.92 -26.68 -13.77
N THR A 294 20.27 -25.43 -14.06
CA THR A 294 20.20 -24.34 -13.07
C THR A 294 18.75 -24.16 -12.64
N LYS A 295 18.48 -24.29 -11.33
CA LYS A 295 17.16 -24.08 -10.76
C LYS A 295 16.64 -22.68 -11.13
N PRO A 296 15.45 -22.57 -11.75
CA PRO A 296 14.83 -21.28 -11.94
C PRO A 296 14.53 -20.66 -10.57
N LYS A 297 14.87 -19.38 -10.41
CA LYS A 297 14.52 -18.62 -9.21
C LYS A 297 13.14 -18.02 -9.39
N ALA A 298 12.24 -18.26 -8.45
CA ALA A 298 10.88 -17.74 -8.54
C ALA A 298 10.87 -16.21 -8.44
N ARG A 299 10.09 -15.58 -9.32
CA ARG A 299 9.78 -14.15 -9.23
C ARG A 299 8.41 -13.96 -8.58
N SER A 300 8.10 -12.71 -8.22
CA SER A 300 6.81 -12.33 -7.67
C SER A 300 5.65 -12.80 -8.55
N GLU A 301 5.78 -12.64 -9.87
CA GLU A 301 4.78 -12.95 -10.86
C GLU A 301 4.42 -14.44 -10.86
N ASP A 302 5.44 -15.32 -10.77
CA ASP A 302 5.25 -16.76 -10.66
C ASP A 302 4.48 -17.12 -9.37
N ALA A 303 4.87 -16.50 -8.25
CA ALA A 303 4.26 -16.75 -6.95
C ALA A 303 2.80 -16.26 -6.87
N TYR A 304 2.51 -15.07 -7.39
CA TYR A 304 1.14 -14.53 -7.46
C TYR A 304 0.25 -15.39 -8.35
N LEU A 305 0.74 -15.78 -9.53
CA LEU A 305 0.00 -16.63 -10.45
C LEU A 305 -0.32 -17.97 -9.80
N ILE A 306 0.69 -18.69 -9.28
CA ILE A 306 0.46 -20.04 -8.74
C ILE A 306 -0.45 -20.00 -7.51
N TYR A 307 -0.29 -19.02 -6.62
CA TYR A 307 -1.16 -18.87 -5.46
C TYR A 307 -2.60 -18.62 -5.88
N SER A 308 -2.82 -17.70 -6.82
CA SER A 308 -4.17 -17.42 -7.33
C SER A 308 -4.81 -18.67 -7.94
N LEU A 309 -4.04 -19.48 -8.67
CA LEU A 309 -4.53 -20.72 -9.27
C LEU A 309 -4.86 -21.77 -8.21
N CYS A 310 -4.00 -21.99 -7.21
CA CYS A 310 -4.27 -22.95 -6.12
C CYS A 310 -5.52 -22.55 -5.33
N LEU A 311 -5.64 -21.28 -4.95
CA LEU A 311 -6.79 -20.76 -4.22
C LEU A 311 -8.09 -20.88 -5.03
N ASN A 312 -8.07 -20.48 -6.30
CA ASN A 312 -9.26 -20.58 -7.16
C ASN A 312 -9.61 -22.03 -7.51
N THR A 313 -8.62 -22.91 -7.70
CA THR A 313 -8.88 -24.35 -7.86
C THR A 313 -9.58 -24.90 -6.63
N TRP A 314 -9.12 -24.52 -5.44
CA TRP A 314 -9.73 -24.95 -4.20
C TRP A 314 -11.16 -24.42 -4.03
N ASN A 315 -11.38 -23.12 -4.27
CA ASN A 315 -12.71 -22.51 -4.22
C ASN A 315 -13.66 -23.16 -5.26
N LEU A 316 -13.17 -23.47 -6.46
CA LEU A 316 -13.95 -24.14 -7.50
C LEU A 316 -14.34 -25.57 -7.10
N ILE A 317 -13.43 -26.33 -6.48
CA ILE A 317 -13.72 -27.66 -5.95
C ILE A 317 -14.80 -27.53 -4.86
N ALA A 318 -14.60 -26.62 -3.92
CA ALA A 318 -15.52 -26.39 -2.82
C ALA A 318 -16.93 -25.93 -3.24
N GLU A 319 -17.05 -25.08 -4.26
CA GLU A 319 -18.35 -24.62 -4.78
C GLU A 319 -19.09 -25.69 -5.59
N LYS A 320 -18.39 -26.70 -6.08
CA LYS A 320 -18.97 -27.78 -6.87
C LYS A 320 -19.43 -28.98 -6.04
N ILE A 321 -19.09 -29.00 -4.75
CA ILE A 321 -19.51 -29.97 -3.73
C ILE A 321 -20.74 -29.41 -2.98
#